data_AF-A0A6J6GBC3-F1
#
_entry.id   AF-A0A6J6GBC3-F1
#
_cell.length_a   1.000
_cell.length_b   1.000
_cell.length_c   1.000
_cell.angle_alpha   90.00
_cell.angle_beta   90.00
_cell.angle_gamma   90.00
#
_symmetry.space_group_name_H-M   'P 1'
#
loop_
_entity.id
_entity.type
_entity.pdbx_description
1 polymer ?
#
loop_
_entity_poly.entity_id
_entity_poly.type
_entity_poly.pdbx_seq_one_letter_code
_entity_poly.pdbx_strand_id
1 'polypeptide(L)'
;MTGPTTTLKDGDVEGWTFTASSNDIPATEPMAAPDFASLCDGTSEVAGKIRVGIVVDFGTADIAPSGENPKEVITDCALVPAKSNGLAVLESVAKVRADKSGLICGIGGYPATECGVEIDMPNTDEEPLTATGSNAEENEGTAYEEISGAFDWSEILAIVLAIALAFSIFVIIRKRKK
;
A
#
# COMPACT_ATOMS: atom_id res chain seq x y z
N MET A 1 -2.08 1.58 4.81
CA MET A 1 -3.00 2.76 4.92
C MET A 1 -3.85 2.80 3.67
N THR A 2 -5.03 3.41 3.67
CA THR A 2 -5.82 3.47 2.44
C THR A 2 -5.39 4.67 1.58
N GLY A 3 -5.15 4.44 0.28
CA GLY A 3 -4.97 5.50 -0.73
C GLY A 3 -6.28 6.28 -0.95
N PRO A 4 -6.53 6.96 -2.10
CA PRO A 4 -7.70 7.84 -2.26
C PRO A 4 -9.03 7.10 -2.06
N THR A 5 -9.54 7.12 -0.84
CA THR A 5 -10.68 6.31 -0.43
C THR A 5 -11.99 6.98 -0.76
N THR A 6 -12.94 6.24 -1.32
CA THR A 6 -14.27 6.79 -1.65
C THR A 6 -15.26 6.72 -0.49
N THR A 7 -15.01 5.88 0.52
CA THR A 7 -15.85 5.71 1.71
C THR A 7 -14.99 5.62 2.97
N LEU A 8 -15.12 6.61 3.84
CA LEU A 8 -14.37 6.70 5.10
C LEU A 8 -15.26 6.51 6.32
N LYS A 9 -14.67 6.06 7.42
CA LYS A 9 -15.24 5.91 8.74
C LYS A 9 -14.41 6.71 9.75
N ASP A 10 -15.02 7.04 10.89
CA ASP A 10 -14.29 7.56 12.03
C ASP A 10 -13.26 6.52 12.48
N GLY A 11 -12.01 6.95 12.67
CA GLY A 11 -10.91 6.05 13.02
C GLY A 11 -10.02 5.61 11.85
N ASP A 12 -10.39 5.93 10.61
CA ASP A 12 -9.60 5.55 9.44
C ASP A 12 -8.30 6.39 9.35
N VAL A 13 -7.31 5.85 8.62
CA VAL A 13 -6.04 6.53 8.31
C VAL A 13 -5.79 6.52 6.80
N GLU A 14 -5.71 7.71 6.22
CA GLU A 14 -5.43 7.95 4.80
C GLU A 14 -3.95 8.26 4.57
N GLY A 15 -3.38 7.64 3.55
CA GLY A 15 -1.99 7.84 3.15
C GLY A 15 -1.89 8.34 1.72
N TRP A 16 -1.13 9.41 1.51
CA TRP A 16 -0.83 9.99 0.21
C TRP A 16 0.67 10.07 0.03
N THR A 17 1.20 9.52 -1.07
CA THR A 17 2.63 9.54 -1.37
C THR A 17 2.87 10.06 -2.77
N PHE A 18 3.80 11.00 -2.91
CA PHE A 18 4.40 11.29 -4.21
C PHE A 18 5.41 10.18 -4.54
N THR A 19 5.06 9.35 -5.53
CA THR A 19 5.85 8.19 -5.95
C THR A 19 5.81 8.08 -7.47
N ALA A 20 6.88 7.56 -8.06
CA ALA A 20 6.82 7.01 -9.40
C ALA A 20 6.16 5.61 -9.35
N SER A 21 5.45 5.26 -10.41
CA SER A 21 4.84 3.93 -10.58
C SER A 21 4.74 3.61 -12.06
N SER A 22 4.79 2.33 -12.41
CA SER A 22 4.56 1.83 -13.76
C SER A 22 3.69 0.57 -13.70
N ASN A 23 3.49 -0.09 -14.84
CA ASN A 23 2.81 -1.39 -14.85
C ASN A 23 3.56 -2.44 -14.03
N ASP A 24 4.89 -2.30 -13.92
CA ASP A 24 5.77 -3.25 -13.24
C ASP A 24 6.21 -2.75 -11.85
N ILE A 25 6.03 -1.46 -11.55
CA ILE A 25 6.39 -0.82 -10.28
C ILE A 25 5.11 -0.30 -9.60
N PRO A 26 4.61 -0.97 -8.55
CA PRO A 26 3.42 -0.51 -7.85
C PRO A 26 3.68 0.83 -7.16
N ALA A 27 2.60 1.59 -6.92
CA ALA A 27 2.68 2.76 -6.07
C ALA A 27 3.10 2.38 -4.64
N THR A 28 3.96 3.21 -4.04
CA THR A 28 4.49 3.02 -2.69
C THR A 28 3.58 3.69 -1.65
N GLU A 29 3.40 3.05 -0.49
CA GLU A 29 2.76 3.67 0.67
C GLU A 29 3.66 4.77 1.29
N PRO A 30 3.13 5.67 2.14
CA PRO A 30 3.95 6.63 2.87
C PRO A 30 5.05 5.95 3.70
N MET A 31 6.24 6.55 3.76
CA MET A 31 7.37 6.05 4.55
C MET A 31 7.05 6.01 6.05
N ALA A 32 6.20 6.92 6.52
CA ALA A 32 5.69 6.94 7.88
C ALA A 32 4.25 6.42 7.91
N ALA A 33 3.99 5.46 8.80
CA ALA A 33 2.65 4.87 9.00
C ALA A 33 2.20 4.93 10.47
N PRO A 34 2.06 6.13 11.07
CA PRO A 34 1.48 6.26 12.40
C PRO A 34 0.03 5.77 12.43
N ASP A 35 -0.38 5.24 13.59
CA ASP A 35 -1.76 4.80 13.80
C ASP A 35 -2.71 5.98 14.09
N PHE A 36 -4.02 5.70 14.01
CA PHE A 36 -5.06 6.69 14.28
C PHE A 36 -4.94 7.30 15.67
N ALA A 37 -4.60 6.50 16.68
CA ALA A 37 -4.49 6.97 18.06
C ALA A 37 -3.38 8.01 18.20
N SER A 38 -2.27 7.83 17.49
CA SER A 38 -1.14 8.75 17.46
C SER A 38 -1.47 10.03 16.68
N LEU A 39 -2.15 9.91 15.53
CA LEU A 39 -2.50 11.05 14.68
C LEU A 39 -3.60 11.93 15.26
N CYS A 40 -4.59 11.32 15.89
CA CYS A 40 -5.81 11.98 16.35
C CYS A 40 -5.88 12.16 17.88
N ASP A 41 -4.75 12.04 18.58
CA ASP A 41 -4.71 12.32 20.01
C ASP A 41 -5.25 13.73 20.32
N GLY A 42 -6.06 13.83 21.37
CA GLY A 42 -6.74 15.08 21.74
C GLY A 42 -7.88 15.53 20.81
N THR A 43 -8.15 14.86 19.69
CA THR A 43 -9.27 15.23 18.80
C THR A 43 -10.57 14.62 19.28
N SER A 44 -11.45 15.49 19.81
CA SER A 44 -12.78 15.09 20.29
C SER A 44 -13.73 14.71 19.14
N GLU A 45 -14.64 13.79 19.42
CA GLU A 45 -15.73 13.46 18.50
C GLU A 45 -16.70 14.64 18.33
N VAL A 46 -17.16 14.84 17.10
CA VAL A 46 -18.13 15.88 16.77
C VAL A 46 -19.27 15.27 15.96
N ALA A 47 -20.50 15.49 16.41
CA ALA A 47 -21.69 14.95 15.76
C ALA A 47 -21.75 15.34 14.27
N GLY A 48 -22.02 14.35 13.41
CA GLY A 48 -22.09 14.53 11.96
C GLY A 48 -20.73 14.59 11.25
N LYS A 49 -19.62 14.47 11.99
CA LYS A 49 -18.26 14.42 11.46
C LYS A 49 -17.58 13.10 11.81
N ILE A 50 -16.48 12.83 11.12
CA ILE A 50 -15.55 11.74 11.36
C ILE A 50 -14.14 12.31 11.47
N ARG A 51 -13.32 11.67 12.29
CA ARG A 51 -11.88 11.89 12.43
C ARG A 51 -11.17 10.89 11.53
N VAL A 52 -10.27 11.40 10.71
CA VAL A 52 -9.46 10.59 9.82
C VAL A 52 -8.02 11.05 10.01
N GLY A 53 -7.15 10.14 10.43
CA GLY A 53 -5.72 10.41 10.45
C GLY A 53 -5.23 10.56 9.01
N ILE A 54 -4.35 11.51 8.73
CA ILE A 54 -3.80 11.70 7.39
C ILE A 54 -2.29 11.82 7.44
N VAL A 55 -1.64 11.16 6.48
CA VAL A 55 -0.22 11.33 6.19
C VAL A 55 -0.06 11.71 4.71
N VAL A 56 0.69 12.79 4.47
CA VAL A 56 1.10 13.20 3.12
C VAL A 56 2.62 13.15 3.05
N ASP A 57 3.13 12.20 2.30
CA ASP A 57 4.54 11.97 2.03
C ASP A 57 4.90 12.54 0.64
N PHE A 58 5.93 13.37 0.59
CA PHE A 58 6.37 14.03 -0.63
C PHE A 58 7.44 13.24 -1.39
N GLY A 59 7.68 11.98 -0.97
CA GLY A 59 8.60 11.07 -1.61
C GLY A 59 10.05 11.45 -1.35
N THR A 60 10.94 10.76 -2.06
CA THR A 60 12.38 10.89 -1.92
C THR A 60 12.96 11.82 -2.99
N ALA A 61 14.20 12.28 -2.76
CA ALA A 61 14.84 13.25 -3.63
C ALA A 61 15.21 12.69 -5.03
N ASP A 62 15.34 11.36 -5.17
CA ASP A 62 15.68 10.68 -6.42
C ASP A 62 14.58 10.75 -7.48
N ILE A 63 13.32 10.92 -7.07
CA ILE A 63 12.17 11.09 -7.97
C ILE A 63 11.63 12.53 -7.98
N ALA A 64 12.29 13.44 -7.28
CA ALA A 64 11.83 14.83 -7.19
C ALA A 64 11.98 15.56 -8.54
N PRO A 65 11.07 16.49 -8.86
CA PRO A 65 11.21 17.36 -10.03
C PRO A 65 12.54 18.10 -10.02
N SER A 66 13.10 18.35 -11.20
CA SER A 66 14.36 19.06 -11.34
C SER A 66 14.32 20.44 -10.68
N GLY A 67 15.22 20.67 -9.72
CA GLY A 67 15.32 21.93 -8.97
C GLY A 67 14.31 22.08 -7.83
N GLU A 68 13.48 21.08 -7.57
CA GLU A 68 12.60 21.00 -6.40
C GLU A 68 13.19 20.02 -5.36
N ASN A 69 12.80 20.18 -4.09
CA ASN A 69 13.10 19.21 -3.04
C ASN A 69 11.77 18.73 -2.44
N PRO A 70 11.66 17.45 -2.04
CA PRO A 70 10.50 16.98 -1.30
C PRO A 70 10.24 17.84 -0.07
N LYS A 71 8.96 18.09 0.23
CA LYS A 71 8.57 18.83 1.44
C LYS A 71 8.59 17.90 2.65
N GLU A 72 8.54 18.49 3.84
CA GLU A 72 8.33 17.73 5.06
C GLU A 72 6.99 16.98 5.02
N VAL A 73 6.99 15.76 5.54
CA VAL A 73 5.78 14.93 5.66
C VAL A 73 4.74 15.67 6.50
N ILE A 74 3.50 15.72 6.01
CA ILE A 74 2.37 16.24 6.79
C ILE A 74 1.73 15.07 7.51
N THR A 75 1.58 15.20 8.83
CA THR A 75 0.77 14.28 9.65
C THR A 75 -0.25 15.09 10.42
N ASP A 76 -1.53 14.75 10.33
CA ASP A 76 -2.61 15.52 10.98
C ASP A 76 -3.83 14.64 11.26
N CYS A 77 -4.80 15.19 12.00
CA CYS A 77 -6.13 14.62 12.20
C CYS A 77 -7.20 15.48 11.53
N ALA A 78 -7.74 14.99 10.42
CA ALA A 78 -8.80 15.68 9.69
C ALA A 78 -10.16 15.42 10.33
N LEU A 79 -10.88 16.49 10.69
CA LEU A 79 -12.26 16.42 11.19
C LEU A 79 -13.26 16.85 10.10
N VAL A 80 -13.72 15.89 9.31
CA VAL A 80 -14.51 16.10 8.09
C VAL A 80 -15.95 15.58 8.23
N PRO A 81 -16.92 16.04 7.41
CA PRO A 81 -18.27 15.47 7.39
C PRO A 81 -18.27 13.93 7.20
N ALA A 82 -19.20 13.22 7.81
CA ALA A 82 -19.24 11.75 7.80
C ALA A 82 -19.43 11.06 6.43
N LYS A 83 -19.63 11.84 5.35
CA LYS A 83 -19.75 11.36 3.97
C LYS A 83 -18.61 11.87 3.08
N SER A 84 -17.53 12.35 3.68
CA SER A 84 -16.33 12.78 2.97
C SER A 84 -15.56 11.59 2.39
N ASN A 85 -14.80 11.88 1.34
CA ASN A 85 -13.86 10.96 0.70
C ASN A 85 -12.41 11.40 0.98
N GLY A 86 -11.44 10.60 0.57
CA GLY A 86 -10.02 10.86 0.77
C GLY A 86 -9.54 12.18 0.17
N LEU A 87 -10.13 12.63 -0.95
CA LEU A 87 -9.81 13.95 -1.51
C LEU A 87 -10.25 15.08 -0.56
N ALA A 88 -11.45 15.01 0.00
CA ALA A 88 -11.92 16.00 0.96
C ALA A 88 -11.09 16.01 2.26
N VAL A 89 -10.55 14.85 2.67
CA VAL A 89 -9.58 14.75 3.79
C VAL A 89 -8.28 15.45 3.41
N LEU A 90 -7.73 15.16 2.24
CA LEU A 90 -6.50 15.79 1.75
C LEU A 90 -6.62 17.30 1.62
N GLU A 91 -7.73 17.79 1.05
CA GLU A 91 -8.02 19.22 0.89
C GLU A 91 -8.21 19.94 2.23
N SER A 92 -8.48 19.22 3.32
CA SER A 92 -8.61 19.81 4.64
C SER A 92 -7.26 20.19 5.27
N VAL A 93 -6.16 19.56 4.84
CA VAL A 93 -4.81 19.77 5.40
C VAL A 93 -3.84 20.41 4.43
N ALA A 94 -4.08 20.32 3.12
CA ALA A 94 -3.21 20.87 2.11
C ALA A 94 -3.97 21.39 0.89
N LYS A 95 -3.42 22.40 0.22
CA LYS A 95 -3.93 22.85 -1.07
C LYS A 95 -3.63 21.79 -2.13
N VAL A 96 -4.66 21.37 -2.87
CA VAL A 96 -4.56 20.38 -3.93
C VAL A 96 -4.65 21.07 -5.31
N ARG A 97 -3.79 20.64 -6.24
CA ARG A 97 -3.83 21.00 -7.66
C ARG A 97 -4.14 19.75 -8.46
N ALA A 98 -5.25 19.77 -9.19
CA ALA A 98 -5.62 18.70 -10.12
C ALA A 98 -5.66 19.22 -11.56
N ASP A 99 -5.43 18.35 -12.52
CA ASP A 99 -5.67 18.66 -13.94
C ASP A 99 -7.16 18.49 -14.31
N LYS A 100 -7.47 18.61 -15.60
CA LYS A 100 -8.85 18.41 -16.11
C LYS A 100 -9.29 16.95 -16.11
N SER A 101 -8.36 16.00 -16.06
CA SER A 101 -8.67 14.56 -15.99
C SER A 101 -9.01 14.10 -14.57
N GLY A 102 -8.68 14.93 -13.57
CA GLY A 102 -8.82 14.61 -12.15
C GLY A 102 -7.55 14.03 -11.54
N LEU A 103 -6.44 14.00 -12.30
CA LEU A 103 -5.14 13.61 -11.77
C LEU A 103 -4.66 14.68 -10.78
N ILE A 104 -4.27 14.26 -9.59
CA ILE A 104 -3.65 15.15 -8.61
C ILE A 104 -2.22 15.43 -9.04
N CYS A 105 -1.99 16.66 -9.50
CA CYS A 105 -0.70 17.13 -9.98
C CYS A 105 0.17 17.69 -8.87
N GLY A 106 -0.40 18.08 -7.72
CA GLY A 106 0.40 18.59 -6.62
C GLY A 106 -0.39 18.82 -5.35
N ILE A 107 0.30 18.69 -4.23
CA ILE A 107 -0.23 18.80 -2.88
C ILE A 107 0.67 19.76 -2.11
N GLY A 108 0.08 20.73 -1.40
CA GLY A 108 0.85 21.73 -0.66
C GLY A 108 1.82 22.55 -1.53
N GLY A 109 1.62 22.59 -2.86
CA GLY A 109 2.53 23.23 -3.81
C GLY A 109 3.71 22.38 -4.28
N TYR A 110 3.71 21.06 -4.05
CA TYR A 110 4.70 20.12 -4.59
C TYR A 110 4.02 18.95 -5.33
N PRO A 111 4.52 18.54 -6.51
CA PRO A 111 5.46 19.31 -7.32
C PRO A 111 4.82 20.64 -7.76
N ALA A 112 5.65 21.67 -7.95
CA ALA A 112 5.15 23.03 -8.16
C ALA A 112 4.44 23.17 -9.52
N THR A 113 4.95 22.50 -10.55
CA THR A 113 4.50 22.74 -11.94
C THR A 113 4.13 21.48 -12.71
N GLU A 114 4.95 20.44 -12.66
CA GLU A 114 4.72 19.22 -13.43
C GLU A 114 3.47 18.45 -12.98
N CYS A 115 3.04 17.50 -13.81
CA CYS A 115 1.89 16.64 -13.53
C CYS A 115 2.02 15.32 -14.30
N GLY A 116 2.43 14.25 -13.61
CA GLY A 116 2.52 12.90 -14.18
C GLY A 116 3.52 12.79 -15.34
N VAL A 117 4.69 13.43 -15.19
CA VAL A 117 5.77 13.30 -16.18
C VAL A 117 6.41 11.91 -16.05
N GLU A 118 6.86 11.37 -17.18
CA GLU A 118 7.65 10.14 -17.21
C GLU A 118 9.09 10.48 -16.75
N ILE A 119 9.63 9.64 -15.88
CA ILE A 119 10.99 9.76 -15.37
C ILE A 119 11.74 8.45 -15.61
N ASP A 120 13.05 8.55 -15.84
CA ASP A 120 13.93 7.40 -15.85
C ASP A 120 14.08 6.91 -14.40
N MET A 121 13.37 5.84 -14.04
CA MET A 121 13.55 5.21 -12.74
C MET A 121 14.91 4.50 -12.68
N PRO A 122 15.67 4.61 -11.58
CA PRO A 122 16.88 3.81 -11.43
C PRO A 122 16.48 2.33 -11.48
N ASN A 123 17.08 1.58 -12.42
CA ASN A 123 16.83 0.14 -12.52
C ASN A 123 17.29 -0.53 -11.21
N THR A 124 16.41 -1.26 -10.55
CA THR A 124 16.73 -2.15 -9.41
C THR A 124 17.48 -3.40 -9.87
N ASP A 125 18.43 -3.26 -10.80
CA ASP A 125 19.34 -4.32 -11.24
C ASP A 125 20.75 -4.18 -10.61
N GLU A 126 21.00 -3.14 -9.82
CA GLU A 126 22.24 -3.05 -9.04
C GLU A 126 22.09 -3.84 -7.72
N GLU A 127 22.64 -5.05 -7.75
CA GLU A 127 22.87 -5.91 -6.60
C GLU A 127 23.52 -5.15 -5.43
N PRO A 128 23.23 -5.54 -4.17
CA PRO A 128 23.81 -4.89 -3.01
C PRO A 128 25.34 -4.94 -3.06
N LEU A 129 25.97 -3.77 -2.89
CA LEU A 129 27.40 -3.61 -2.71
C LEU A 129 27.96 -4.67 -1.76
N THR A 130 28.85 -5.49 -2.31
CA THR A 130 29.62 -6.51 -1.61
C THR A 130 30.36 -5.89 -0.42
N ALA A 131 29.93 -6.24 0.79
CA ALA A 131 30.70 -6.01 2.00
C ALA A 131 31.96 -6.89 1.96
N THR A 132 33.11 -6.29 1.65
CA THR A 132 34.42 -6.90 1.88
C THR A 132 34.66 -6.98 3.40
N GLY A 133 34.70 -8.21 3.91
CA GLY A 133 35.04 -8.54 5.29
C GLY A 133 35.47 -10.01 5.41
N SER A 134 36.78 -10.21 5.38
CA SER A 134 37.53 -11.48 5.38
C SER A 134 37.23 -12.42 6.56
N ASN A 135 36.91 -13.70 6.27
CA ASN A 135 37.82 -14.84 6.46
C ASN A 135 37.13 -16.15 6.03
N ALA A 136 37.81 -16.88 5.16
CA ALA A 136 37.53 -18.28 4.88
C ALA A 136 38.42 -19.13 5.79
N GLU A 137 37.85 -20.12 6.46
CA GLU A 137 38.53 -21.40 6.68
C GLU A 137 37.48 -22.53 6.72
N GLU A 138 37.84 -23.61 6.03
CA GLU A 138 37.04 -24.73 5.54
C GLU A 138 36.38 -25.59 6.63
N ASN A 139 35.21 -26.16 6.33
CA ASN A 139 35.08 -27.61 6.36
C ASN A 139 33.97 -28.12 5.42
N GLU A 140 34.30 -29.22 4.76
CA GLU A 140 33.57 -29.95 3.74
C GLU A 140 32.26 -30.56 4.23
N GLY A 141 31.26 -30.56 3.34
CA GLY A 141 30.27 -31.62 3.18
C GLY A 141 29.31 -31.90 4.34
N THR A 142 28.01 -31.68 4.11
CA THR A 142 27.05 -32.75 3.80
C THR A 142 25.60 -32.23 3.83
N ALA A 143 24.80 -32.82 2.96
CA ALA A 143 23.39 -33.14 3.13
C ALA A 143 22.42 -32.01 3.52
N TYR A 144 21.58 -31.65 2.56
CA TYR A 144 20.23 -31.17 2.79
C TYR A 144 19.51 -32.16 3.74
N GLU A 145 19.13 -31.67 4.92
CA GLU A 145 18.31 -32.42 5.87
C GLU A 145 16.93 -32.69 5.26
N GLU A 146 16.55 -33.97 5.31
CA GLU A 146 15.17 -34.40 5.19
C GLU A 146 14.32 -33.75 6.28
N ILE A 147 13.20 -33.13 5.87
CA ILE A 147 12.03 -33.01 6.74
C ILE A 147 10.98 -33.99 6.22
N SER A 148 11.25 -35.29 6.40
CA SER A 148 10.25 -36.36 6.34
C SER A 148 9.45 -36.36 7.65
N GLY A 149 8.74 -35.25 7.89
CA GLY A 149 7.66 -35.21 8.86
C GLY A 149 6.53 -36.08 8.34
N ALA A 150 6.22 -37.16 9.06
CA ALA A 150 5.16 -38.11 8.77
C ALA A 150 3.82 -37.40 8.48
N PHE A 151 3.48 -37.25 7.20
CA PHE A 151 2.14 -36.95 6.75
C PHE A 151 1.39 -38.27 6.57
N ASP A 152 0.30 -38.44 7.30
CA ASP A 152 -0.60 -39.60 7.16
C ASP A 152 -1.44 -39.43 5.88
N TRP A 153 -0.96 -40.05 4.78
CA TRP A 153 -1.54 -39.97 3.44
C TRP A 153 -2.95 -40.57 3.32
N SER A 154 -3.50 -41.17 4.37
CA SER A 154 -4.83 -41.79 4.35
C SER A 154 -5.99 -40.79 4.49
N GLU A 155 -5.78 -39.64 5.14
CA GLU A 155 -6.84 -38.64 5.36
C GLU A 155 -7.03 -37.68 4.17
N ILE A 156 -5.99 -37.45 3.36
CA ILE A 156 -6.05 -36.51 2.23
C ILE A 156 -6.92 -37.06 1.09
N LEU A 157 -6.92 -38.38 0.86
CA LEU A 157 -7.75 -39.02 -0.17
C LEU A 157 -9.25 -38.88 0.10
N ALA A 158 -9.68 -38.92 1.37
CA ALA A 158 -11.08 -38.76 1.75
C ALA A 158 -11.60 -37.33 1.47
N ILE A 159 -10.76 -36.32 1.73
CA ILE A 159 -11.10 -34.90 1.49
C ILE A 159 -11.22 -34.63 -0.02
N VAL A 160 -10.30 -35.16 -0.83
CA VAL A 160 -10.35 -35.00 -2.29
C VAL A 160 -11.57 -35.70 -2.90
N LEU A 161 -11.93 -36.89 -2.43
CA LEU A 161 -13.13 -37.61 -2.88
C LEU A 161 -14.44 -36.89 -2.49
N ALA A 162 -14.52 -36.34 -1.29
CA ALA A 162 -15.70 -35.60 -0.83
C ALA A 162 -15.95 -34.33 -1.68
N ILE A 163 -14.89 -33.59 -2.01
CA ILE A 163 -14.98 -32.39 -2.85
C ILE A 163 -15.41 -32.75 -4.28
N ALA A 164 -14.88 -33.83 -4.85
CA ALA A 164 -15.26 -34.30 -6.19
C ALA A 164 -16.73 -34.76 -6.27
N LEU A 165 -17.23 -35.44 -5.23
CA LEU A 165 -18.63 -35.88 -5.15
C LEU A 165 -19.59 -34.68 -4.98
N ALA A 166 -19.23 -33.68 -4.16
CA ALA A 166 -20.04 -32.48 -4.00
C ALA A 166 -20.14 -31.66 -5.30
N PHE A 167 -19.02 -31.51 -6.03
CA PHE A 167 -19.00 -30.80 -7.31
C PHE A 167 -19.83 -31.51 -8.39
N SER A 168 -19.73 -32.83 -8.48
CA SER A 168 -20.47 -33.62 -9.47
C SER A 168 -21.98 -33.59 -9.20
N ILE A 169 -22.42 -33.68 -7.94
CA ILE A 169 -23.84 -33.52 -7.56
C ILE A 169 -24.34 -32.10 -7.89
N PHE A 170 -23.56 -31.06 -7.59
CA PHE A 170 -23.93 -29.67 -7.89
C PHE A 170 -24.13 -29.44 -9.40
N VAL A 171 -23.24 -29.99 -10.24
CA VAL A 171 -23.35 -29.90 -11.70
C VAL A 171 -24.59 -30.64 -12.22
N ILE A 172 -24.93 -31.82 -11.66
CA ILE A 172 -26.14 -32.57 -12.03
C ILE A 172 -27.42 -31.83 -11.65
N ILE A 173 -27.48 -31.25 -10.44
CA ILE A 173 -28.63 -30.43 -9.99
C ILE A 173 -28.81 -29.21 -10.90
N ARG A 174 -27.71 -28.54 -11.28
CA ARG A 174 -27.77 -27.37 -12.16
C ARG A 174 -28.19 -27.72 -13.59
N LYS A 175 -27.85 -28.92 -14.08
CA LYS A 175 -28.33 -29.43 -15.39
C LYS A 175 -29.80 -29.83 -15.40
N ARG A 176 -30.39 -30.27 -14.29
CA ARG A 176 -31.81 -30.64 -14.20
C ARG A 176 -32.76 -29.44 -13.99
N LYS A 177 -32.22 -28.28 -13.61
CA LYS A 177 -32.99 -27.02 -13.43
C LYS A 177 -33.00 -26.12 -14.68
N LYS A 178 -32.37 -26.53 -15.77
CA LYS A 178 -32.53 -25.96 -17.11
C LYS A 178 -33.35 -26.92 -17.96
#